data_AF-A0A395KY22-F1
#
_entry.id   AF-A0A395KY22-F1
#
_cell.length_a   1.000
_cell.length_b   1.000
_cell.length_c   1.000
_cell.angle_alpha   90.00
_cell.angle_beta   90.00
_cell.angle_gamma   90.00
#
_symmetry.space_group_name_H-M   'P 1'
#
loop_
_entity.id
_entity.type
_entity.pdbx_description
1 polymer ?
#
loop_
_entity_poly.entity_id
_entity_poly.type
_entity_poly.pdbx_seq_one_letter_code
_entity_poly.pdbx_strand_id
1 'polypeptide(L)'
;MRRLAMRSAPLEEWIDAEIDSELISFMRFARELRRDIVAVNNAIEMPWSNGQPEGQTNRLKALKLAVYGKAGPELLRARMLPRRHTK
;
A
#
# COMPACT_ATOMS: atom_id res chain seq x y z
N MET A 1 -16.07 11.20 4.29
CA MET A 1 -15.42 11.01 5.61
C MET A 1 -14.19 11.90 5.67
N ARG A 2 -14.16 12.90 6.56
CA ARG A 2 -12.94 13.68 6.85
C ARG A 2 -12.06 12.83 7.78
N ARG A 3 -10.86 12.46 7.35
CA ARG A 3 -9.85 11.86 8.22
C ARG A 3 -9.30 12.98 9.10
N LEU A 4 -9.35 12.82 10.43
CA LEU A 4 -8.69 13.74 11.37
C LEU A 4 -7.18 13.70 11.08
N ALA A 5 -6.51 14.85 11.13
CA ALA A 5 -5.06 14.91 10.94
C ALA A 5 -4.38 14.06 12.02
N MET A 6 -3.78 12.95 11.63
CA MET A 6 -2.95 12.12 12.51
C MET A 6 -1.53 12.68 12.49
N ARG A 7 -0.87 12.71 13.65
CA ARG A 7 0.53 13.16 13.79
C ARG A 7 1.44 11.95 13.77
N SER A 8 2.56 12.01 13.05
CA SER A 8 3.54 10.91 12.99
C SER A 8 4.52 10.88 14.17
N ALA A 9 4.65 11.95 14.96
CA ALA A 9 5.65 12.05 16.04
C ALA A 9 5.70 10.84 17.00
N PRO A 10 4.58 10.27 17.48
CA PRO A 10 4.63 9.07 18.34
C PRO A 10 5.20 7.82 17.66
N LEU A 11 5.12 7.75 16.32
CA LEU A 11 5.67 6.63 15.57
C LEU A 11 7.18 6.71 15.46
N GLU A 12 7.75 7.91 15.27
CA GLU A 12 9.19 8.10 15.21
C GLU A 12 9.88 7.69 16.52
N GLU A 13 9.32 8.12 17.65
CA GLU A 13 9.79 7.73 18.99
C GLU A 13 9.78 6.21 19.18
N TRP A 14 8.72 5.53 18.71
CA TRP A 14 8.64 4.08 18.77
C TRP A 14 9.67 3.40 17.85
N ILE A 15 9.89 3.92 16.64
CA ILE A 15 10.90 3.40 15.72
C ILE A 15 12.30 3.55 16.32
N ASP A 16 12.62 4.68 16.96
CA ASP A 16 13.90 4.87 17.67
C ASP A 16 14.10 3.83 18.77
N ALA A 17 13.08 3.58 19.60
CA ALA A 17 13.16 2.59 20.67
C ALA A 17 13.32 1.15 20.18
N GLU A 18 12.68 0.79 19.06
CA GLU A 18 12.62 -0.60 18.59
C GLU A 18 13.81 -1.00 17.70
N ILE A 19 14.64 -0.05 17.26
CA ILE A 19 15.87 -0.34 16.51
C ILE A 19 16.89 -1.16 17.33
N ASP A 20 16.84 -1.07 18.65
CA ASP A 20 17.70 -1.81 19.58
C ASP A 20 16.99 -3.00 20.24
N SER A 21 15.83 -3.39 19.70
CA SER A 21 15.06 -4.53 20.19
C SER A 21 15.81 -5.85 20.06
N GLU A 22 15.75 -6.68 21.10
CA GLU A 22 16.28 -8.05 21.08
C GLU A 22 15.46 -8.96 20.14
N LEU A 23 14.24 -8.56 19.80
CA LEU A 23 13.41 -9.26 18.83
C LEU A 23 13.82 -8.86 17.41
N ILE A 24 14.57 -9.73 16.75
CA ILE A 24 15.12 -9.52 15.40
C ILE A 24 14.05 -9.08 14.39
N SER A 25 12.82 -9.59 14.49
CA SER A 25 11.71 -9.21 13.60
C SER A 25 11.32 -7.74 13.75
N PHE A 26 11.23 -7.25 14.99
CA PHE A 26 10.88 -5.87 15.28
C PHE A 26 12.03 -4.92 14.97
N MET A 27 13.25 -5.27 15.35
CA MET A 27 14.47 -4.53 14.97
C MET A 27 14.53 -4.33 13.45
N ARG A 28 14.34 -5.39 12.65
CA ARG A 28 14.35 -5.30 11.18
C ARG A 28 13.22 -4.42 10.68
N PHE A 29 12.02 -4.60 11.20
CA PHE A 29 10.86 -3.80 10.81
C PHE A 29 11.06 -2.30 11.10
N ALA A 30 11.55 -1.95 12.29
CA ALA A 30 11.86 -0.58 12.68
C ALA A 30 12.94 0.04 11.78
N ARG A 31 13.98 -0.72 11.41
CA ARG A 31 15.02 -0.26 10.46
C ARG A 31 14.45 0.04 9.07
N GLU A 32 13.59 -0.83 8.54
CA GLU A 32 12.94 -0.57 7.25
C GLU A 32 11.99 0.64 7.32
N LEU A 33 11.22 0.78 8.39
CA LEU A 33 10.38 1.97 8.60
C LEU A 33 11.20 3.25 8.69
N ARG A 34 12.35 3.21 9.40
CA ARG A 34 13.25 4.37 9.50
C ARG A 34 13.80 4.76 8.13
N ARG A 35 14.16 3.78 7.29
CA ARG A 35 14.66 4.02 5.94
C ARG A 35 13.65 4.78 5.08
N ASP A 36 12.36 4.44 5.24
CA ASP A 36 11.26 5.01 4.45
C ASP A 36 10.44 6.07 5.21
N ILE A 37 11.02 6.71 6.24
CA ILE A 37 10.27 7.53 7.20
C ILE A 37 9.47 8.67 6.55
N VAL A 38 10.00 9.28 5.49
CA VAL A 38 9.29 10.34 4.75
C VAL A 38 8.00 9.82 4.13
N ALA A 39 8.03 8.62 3.53
CA ALA A 39 6.85 8.01 2.93
C ALA A 39 5.83 7.59 4.00
N VAL A 40 6.31 7.07 5.13
CA VAL A 40 5.48 6.68 6.28
C VAL A 40 4.78 7.89 6.89
N ASN A 41 5.50 8.99 7.13
CA ASN A 41 4.93 10.24 7.64
C ASN A 41 3.88 10.80 6.69
N ASN A 42 4.19 10.85 5.38
CA ASN A 42 3.23 11.28 4.37
C ASN A 42 1.96 10.41 4.36
N ALA A 43 2.09 9.08 4.54
CA ALA A 43 0.93 8.19 4.60
C ALA A 43 0.03 8.42 5.84
N ILE A 44 0.58 8.98 6.92
CA ILE A 44 -0.16 9.29 8.16
C ILE A 44 -0.78 10.69 8.09
N GLU A 45 -0.01 11.67 7.65
CA GLU A 45 -0.38 13.09 7.70
C GLU A 45 -1.26 13.51 6.52
N MET A 46 -1.07 12.91 5.34
CA MET A 46 -1.83 13.28 4.16
C MET A 46 -3.25 12.72 4.21
N PRO A 47 -4.23 13.43 3.60
CA PRO A 47 -5.61 12.96 3.54
C PRO A 47 -5.81 11.81 2.53
N TRP A 48 -4.78 11.49 1.74
CA TRP A 48 -4.82 10.48 0.68
C TRP A 48 -4.68 9.07 1.26
N SER A 49 -5.37 8.09 0.66
CA SER A 49 -5.22 6.69 1.02
C SER A 49 -4.69 5.89 -0.16
N ASN A 50 -3.92 4.84 0.12
CA ASN A 50 -3.49 3.87 -0.88
C ASN A 50 -4.64 2.94 -1.35
N GLY A 51 -5.86 3.12 -0.85
CA GLY A 51 -6.98 2.22 -1.14
C GLY A 51 -7.40 2.18 -2.61
N GLN A 52 -7.35 3.31 -3.33
CA GLN A 52 -7.68 3.32 -4.76
C GLN A 52 -6.62 2.57 -5.60
N PRO A 53 -5.31 2.88 -5.46
CA PRO A 53 -4.26 2.09 -6.12
C PRO A 53 -4.28 0.60 -5.75
N GLU A 54 -4.38 0.28 -4.45
CA GLU A 54 -4.44 -1.11 -3.96
C GLU A 54 -5.66 -1.85 -4.51
N GLY A 55 -6.81 -1.19 -4.59
CA GLY A 55 -8.02 -1.74 -5.21
C GLY A 55 -7.80 -2.13 -6.67
N GLN A 56 -7.12 -1.28 -7.46
CA GLN A 56 -6.78 -1.61 -8.84
C GLN A 56 -5.79 -2.77 -8.94
N THR A 57 -4.74 -2.78 -8.10
CA THR A 57 -3.77 -3.88 -8.04
C THR A 57 -4.44 -5.19 -7.65
N ASN A 58 -5.34 -5.18 -6.67
CA ASN A 58 -6.07 -6.36 -6.23
C ASN A 58 -7.03 -6.86 -7.31
N ARG A 59 -7.73 -5.97 -8.01
CA ARG A 59 -8.57 -6.34 -9.16
C ARG A 59 -7.76 -6.98 -10.28
N LEU A 60 -6.57 -6.45 -10.59
CA LEU A 60 -5.66 -7.05 -11.56
C LEU A 60 -5.18 -8.43 -11.11
N LYS A 61 -4.76 -8.58 -9.86
CA LYS A 61 -4.34 -9.86 -9.28
C LYS A 61 -5.46 -10.90 -9.34
N ALA A 62 -6.67 -10.52 -8.95
CA ALA A 62 -7.85 -11.39 -9.01
C ALA A 62 -8.16 -11.84 -10.45
N LEU A 63 -8.08 -10.91 -11.41
CA LEU A 63 -8.27 -11.23 -12.83
C LEU A 63 -7.21 -12.22 -13.33
N LYS A 64 -5.93 -11.98 -13.01
CA LYS A 64 -4.80 -12.84 -13.38
C LYS A 64 -4.94 -14.23 -12.75
N LEU A 65 -5.43 -14.31 -11.51
CA LEU A 65 -5.72 -15.56 -10.82
C LEU A 65 -6.86 -16.33 -11.50
N ALA A 66 -7.95 -15.66 -11.87
CA ALA A 66 -9.11 -16.26 -12.54
C ALA A 66 -8.79 -16.87 -13.92
N VAL A 67 -7.71 -16.39 -14.57
CA VAL A 67 -7.22 -16.93 -15.85
C VAL A 67 -5.98 -17.83 -15.67
N TYR A 68 -5.66 -18.23 -14.44
CA TYR A 68 -4.50 -19.05 -14.10
C TYR A 68 -3.18 -18.51 -14.67
N GLY A 69 -3.04 -17.18 -14.74
CA GLY A 69 -1.87 -16.51 -15.30
C GLY A 69 -1.69 -16.62 -16.81
N LYS A 70 -2.65 -17.21 -17.55
CA LYS A 70 -2.54 -17.47 -18.99
C LYS A 70 -2.85 -16.26 -19.89
N ALA A 71 -3.36 -15.17 -19.31
CA ALA A 71 -3.67 -13.96 -20.08
C ALA A 71 -2.44 -13.05 -20.21
N GLY A 72 -2.15 -12.64 -21.45
CA GLY A 72 -1.15 -11.61 -21.75
C GLY A 72 -1.58 -10.19 -21.33
N PRO A 73 -0.65 -9.22 -21.35
CA PRO A 73 -0.90 -7.84 -20.94
C PRO A 73 -2.08 -7.16 -21.65
N GLU A 74 -2.26 -7.41 -22.94
CA GLU A 74 -3.31 -6.84 -23.79
C GLU A 74 -4.69 -7.32 -23.34
N LEU A 75 -4.81 -8.62 -23.05
CA LEU A 75 -6.06 -9.23 -22.58
C LEU A 75 -6.40 -8.78 -21.15
N LEU A 76 -5.41 -8.67 -20.27
CA LEU A 76 -5.61 -8.12 -18.93
C LEU A 76 -6.07 -6.66 -18.99
N ARG A 77 -5.45 -5.84 -19.85
CA ARG A 77 -5.85 -4.44 -20.08
C ARG A 77 -7.29 -4.35 -20.59
N ALA A 78 -7.65 -5.14 -21.59
CA ALA A 78 -9.00 -5.16 -22.15
C ALA A 78 -10.08 -5.50 -21.09
N ARG A 79 -9.76 -6.38 -20.13
CA ARG A 79 -10.68 -6.78 -19.04
C ARG A 79 -10.67 -5.83 -17.84
N MET A 80 -9.62 -5.02 -17.69
CA MET A 80 -9.52 -3.98 -16.67
C MET A 80 -10.36 -2.75 -17.02
N LEU A 81 -10.46 -2.42 -18.31
CA LEU A 81 -11.25 -1.29 -18.79
C LEU A 81 -12.74 -1.45 -18.44
N PRO A 82 -13.43 -0.36 -18.06
CA PRO A 82 -14.88 -0.38 -17.94
C PRO A 82 -15.50 -0.86 -19.25
N ARG A 83 -16.51 -1.73 -19.18
CA ARG A 83 -17.29 -2.06 -20.37
C ARG A 83 -17.93 -0.77 -20.87
N ARG A 84 -17.62 -0.38 -22.11
CA ARG A 84 -18.36 0.70 -22.78
C ARG A 84 -19.80 0.23 -22.88
N HIS A 85 -20.67 0.79 -22.05
CA HIS A 85 -22.10 0.68 -22.27
C HIS A 85 -22.41 1.52 -23.49
N THR A 86 -22.61 0.89 -24.64
CA THR A 86 -23.28 1.49 -25.78
C THR A 86 -24.71 1.77 -25.36
N LYS A 87 -25.09 3.06 -25.30
CA LYS A 87 -26.49 3.45 -25.23
C LYS A 87 -27.20 3.10 -26.53
#